data_AF-A0A1S8BHF1-F1
#
_entry.id   AF-A0A1S8BHF1-F1
#
_cell.length_a   1.000
_cell.length_b   1.000
_cell.length_c   1.000
_cell.angle_alpha   90.00
_cell.angle_beta   90.00
_cell.angle_gamma   90.00
#
_symmetry.space_group_name_H-M   'P 1'
#
loop_
_entity.id
_entity.type
_entity.pdbx_description
1 polymer ?
#
loop_
_entity_poly.entity_id
_entity_poly.type
_entity_poly.pdbx_seq_one_letter_code
_entity_poly.pdbx_strand_id
1 'polypeptide(L)'
;MPPSSLPLSRPAAPTTSFTSTTTTTTTSTPSQTPSSLTLHTHTHRHAPWTYIHLRLHQTTPTNNLDALTTRQYLTAALRTHLGTHGAATAVDILKVTPRTGDVWVRVPREDGAGVVAAVGGAHPSDPGQHRGSAARRHRPRAIRKRGQR
;
A
#
# COMPACT_ATOMS: atom_id res chain seq x y z
N MET A 1 52.45 -44.41 7.65
CA MET A 1 51.82 -44.35 6.32
C MET A 1 51.34 -42.92 6.08
N PRO A 2 51.66 -42.33 4.92
CA PRO A 2 51.46 -40.91 4.61
C PRO A 2 49.99 -40.55 4.34
N PRO A 3 49.58 -39.28 4.51
CA PRO A 3 48.24 -38.81 4.22
C PRO A 3 48.01 -38.67 2.71
N SER A 4 46.95 -39.31 2.19
CA SER A 4 46.51 -39.14 0.81
C SER A 4 45.80 -37.79 0.63
N SER A 5 46.47 -36.89 -0.07
CA SER A 5 45.97 -35.58 -0.51
C SER A 5 44.87 -35.75 -1.58
N LEU A 6 43.68 -35.21 -1.34
CA LEU A 6 42.62 -35.10 -2.35
C LEU A 6 42.83 -33.81 -3.17
N PRO A 7 42.72 -33.84 -4.51
CA PRO A 7 42.90 -32.65 -5.34
C PRO A 7 41.69 -31.70 -5.30
N LEU A 8 42.03 -30.42 -5.19
CA LEU A 8 41.18 -29.24 -5.20
C LEU A 8 40.31 -29.17 -6.48
N SER A 9 38.99 -29.37 -6.34
CA SER A 9 38.03 -29.13 -7.42
C SER A 9 37.50 -27.70 -7.36
N ARG A 10 37.91 -26.89 -8.33
CA ARG A 10 37.49 -25.50 -8.57
C ARG A 10 36.11 -25.51 -9.26
N PRO A 11 35.04 -24.89 -8.71
CA PRO A 11 33.79 -24.77 -9.45
C PRO A 11 33.92 -23.69 -10.53
N ALA A 12 33.63 -24.10 -11.76
CA ALA A 12 33.57 -23.27 -12.96
C ALA A 12 32.33 -22.35 -12.96
N ALA A 13 32.47 -21.21 -13.65
CA ALA A 13 31.41 -20.21 -13.83
C ALA A 13 30.16 -20.79 -14.55
N PRO A 14 28.93 -20.33 -14.23
CA PRO A 14 27.75 -20.67 -15.01
C PRO A 14 27.61 -19.76 -16.23
N THR A 15 27.96 -20.27 -17.42
CA THR A 15 27.57 -19.67 -18.69
C THR A 15 26.55 -20.58 -19.39
N THR A 16 25.32 -20.05 -19.43
CA THR A 16 24.19 -20.29 -20.37
C THR A 16 24.20 -21.56 -21.22
N SER A 17 23.11 -22.34 -21.14
CA SER A 17 22.46 -22.99 -22.30
C SER A 17 21.08 -23.52 -21.90
N PHE A 18 20.04 -22.82 -22.32
CA PHE A 18 18.66 -23.32 -22.30
C PHE A 18 18.42 -24.04 -23.63
N THR A 19 18.36 -25.36 -23.59
CA THR A 19 18.04 -26.22 -24.73
C THR A 19 16.52 -26.43 -24.74
N SER A 20 15.81 -25.82 -25.67
CA SER A 20 14.42 -26.18 -25.96
C SER A 20 14.39 -27.15 -27.14
N THR A 21 14.02 -28.39 -26.83
CA THR A 21 13.73 -29.46 -27.77
C THR A 21 12.49 -29.13 -28.58
N THR A 22 12.56 -29.14 -29.91
CA THR A 22 11.40 -29.48 -30.73
C THR A 22 11.85 -30.15 -32.03
N THR A 23 11.31 -31.34 -32.25
CA THR A 23 11.63 -32.32 -33.28
C THR A 23 10.78 -32.08 -34.53
N THR A 24 11.37 -32.27 -35.72
CA THR A 24 10.77 -32.84 -36.98
C THR A 24 9.64 -32.06 -37.70
N THR A 25 9.53 -31.89 -39.04
CA THR A 25 10.28 -32.24 -40.27
C THR A 25 9.63 -31.44 -41.44
N THR A 26 10.37 -31.27 -42.54
CA THR A 26 10.04 -30.63 -43.85
C THR A 26 8.76 -31.19 -44.54
N THR A 27 8.01 -30.50 -45.41
CA THR A 27 8.34 -30.04 -46.79
C THR A 27 7.13 -29.33 -47.47
N SER A 28 7.42 -28.38 -48.38
CA SER A 28 6.69 -27.92 -49.60
C SER A 28 5.45 -26.99 -49.56
N THR A 29 5.66 -25.70 -49.91
CA THR A 29 5.22 -24.94 -51.13
C THR A 29 4.98 -23.45 -50.82
N PRO A 30 5.28 -22.50 -51.74
CA PRO A 30 5.17 -21.06 -51.48
C PRO A 30 3.86 -20.49 -52.05
N SER A 31 2.93 -20.05 -51.20
CA SER A 31 1.89 -19.08 -51.61
C SER A 31 1.17 -18.52 -50.38
N GLN A 32 0.85 -17.23 -50.45
CA GLN A 32 0.15 -16.38 -49.49
C GLN A 32 0.98 -15.90 -48.31
N THR A 33 1.32 -14.60 -48.36
CA THR A 33 1.61 -13.77 -47.19
C THR A 33 0.44 -13.86 -46.21
N PRO A 34 0.60 -14.48 -45.02
CA PRO A 34 -0.38 -14.34 -43.97
C PRO A 34 -0.05 -13.04 -43.21
N SER A 35 -1.01 -12.13 -43.22
CA SER A 35 -1.14 -11.00 -42.29
C SER A 35 -0.48 -11.26 -40.93
N SER A 36 0.43 -10.37 -40.53
CA SER A 36 1.06 -10.27 -39.20
C SER A 36 0.55 -11.31 -38.17
N LEU A 37 1.26 -12.44 -38.06
CA LEU A 37 1.01 -13.45 -37.05
C LEU A 37 1.20 -12.81 -35.67
N THR A 38 0.09 -12.42 -35.07
CA THR A 38 0.08 -11.91 -33.70
C THR A 38 0.34 -13.10 -32.78
N LEU A 39 1.61 -13.29 -32.40
CA LEU A 39 2.10 -14.48 -31.69
C LEU A 39 1.44 -14.66 -30.32
N HIS A 40 1.06 -13.57 -29.65
CA HIS A 40 0.37 -13.60 -28.37
C HIS A 40 -0.32 -12.25 -28.10
N THR A 41 -1.64 -12.27 -27.99
CA THR A 41 -2.44 -11.12 -27.55
C THR A 41 -2.91 -11.39 -26.14
N HIS A 42 -2.29 -10.75 -25.15
CA HIS A 42 -2.74 -10.83 -23.76
C HIS A 42 -3.41 -9.52 -23.35
N THR A 43 -4.70 -9.59 -23.07
CA THR A 43 -5.44 -8.46 -22.51
C THR A 43 -5.33 -8.52 -20.99
N HIS A 44 -4.67 -7.53 -20.39
CA HIS A 44 -4.52 -7.44 -18.94
C HIS A 44 -5.87 -7.09 -18.28
N ARG A 45 -6.73 -8.09 -18.04
CA ARG A 45 -8.06 -7.90 -17.41
C ARG A 45 -7.97 -7.57 -15.91
N HIS A 46 -6.82 -7.85 -15.30
CA HIS A 46 -6.56 -7.62 -13.89
C HIS A 46 -5.25 -6.84 -13.74
N ALA A 47 -5.34 -5.51 -13.66
CA ALA A 47 -4.18 -4.69 -13.31
C ALA A 47 -3.77 -5.02 -11.86
N PRO A 48 -2.48 -5.28 -11.58
CA PRO A 48 -2.02 -5.61 -10.22
C PRO A 48 -2.09 -4.40 -9.27
N TRP A 49 -2.10 -3.19 -9.83
CA TRP A 49 -2.10 -1.93 -9.07
C TRP A 49 -3.37 -1.13 -9.31
N THR A 50 -3.83 -0.47 -8.26
CA THR A 50 -4.88 0.55 -8.29
C THR A 50 -4.26 1.92 -8.02
N TYR A 51 -4.67 2.91 -8.79
CA TYR A 51 -4.19 4.29 -8.68
C TYR A 51 -5.28 5.14 -8.04
N ILE A 52 -4.93 5.86 -6.98
CA ILE A 52 -5.86 6.65 -6.19
C ILE A 52 -5.36 8.09 -6.18
N HIS A 53 -6.28 9.00 -6.48
CA HIS A 53 -6.08 10.43 -6.34
C HIS A 53 -6.71 10.91 -5.03
N LEU A 54 -5.90 11.50 -4.17
CA LEU A 54 -6.30 12.03 -2.87
C LEU A 54 -6.07 13.54 -2.85
N ARG A 55 -6.99 14.27 -2.22
CA ARG A 55 -6.86 15.71 -1.99
C ARG A 55 -7.02 16.00 -0.51
N LEU A 56 -6.07 16.71 0.06
CA LEU A 56 -6.15 17.14 1.44
C LEU A 56 -7.00 18.41 1.57
N HIS A 57 -8.02 18.33 2.43
CA HIS A 57 -8.83 19.47 2.82
C HIS A 57 -8.50 19.85 4.27
N GLN A 58 -7.87 21.00 4.47
CA GLN A 58 -7.53 21.54 5.79
C GLN A 58 -8.32 22.81 6.06
N THR A 59 -8.79 22.97 7.30
CA THR A 59 -9.47 24.18 7.77
C THR A 59 -8.47 25.26 8.22
N THR A 60 -7.21 24.89 8.47
CA THR A 60 -6.14 25.79 8.90
C THR A 60 -4.99 25.81 7.88
N PRO A 61 -4.42 27.00 7.57
CA PRO A 61 -3.43 27.16 6.51
C PRO A 61 -2.00 26.93 7.04
N THR A 62 -1.57 25.70 7.30
CA THR A 62 -0.23 25.51 7.91
C THR A 62 0.58 24.30 7.48
N ASN A 63 0.22 23.51 6.46
CA ASN A 63 1.14 22.45 6.04
C ASN A 63 1.31 22.32 4.54
N ASN A 64 2.54 22.58 4.10
CA ASN A 64 3.02 22.13 2.81
C ASN A 64 3.03 20.60 2.83
N LEU A 65 2.28 19.97 1.93
CA LEU A 65 2.23 18.51 1.90
C LEU A 65 3.49 17.95 1.27
N ASP A 66 4.24 17.20 2.07
CA ASP A 66 5.44 16.48 1.63
C ASP A 66 5.17 14.96 1.56
N ALA A 67 5.98 14.24 0.77
CA ALA A 67 5.83 12.80 0.58
C ALA A 67 5.98 12.00 1.89
N LEU A 68 6.90 12.42 2.77
CA LEU A 68 7.10 11.74 4.06
C LEU A 68 5.88 11.89 4.97
N THR A 69 5.36 13.11 5.13
CA THR A 69 4.18 13.41 5.94
C THR A 69 2.94 12.72 5.38
N THR A 70 2.79 12.72 4.06
CA THR A 70 1.75 11.97 3.36
C THR A 70 1.79 10.48 3.72
N ARG A 71 2.98 9.86 3.67
CA ARG A 71 3.14 8.45 4.04
C ARG A 71 2.77 8.21 5.50
N GLN A 72 3.19 9.08 6.40
CA GLN A 72 2.86 8.97 7.82
C GLN A 72 1.34 9.02 8.06
N TYR A 73 0.63 9.94 7.40
CA TYR A 73 -0.83 10.01 7.51
C TYR A 73 -1.53 8.79 6.93
N LEU A 74 -1.11 8.32 5.75
CA LEU A 74 -1.67 7.12 5.15
C LEU A 74 -1.42 5.88 6.02
N THR A 75 -0.20 5.70 6.53
CA THR A 75 0.12 4.59 7.43
C THR A 75 -0.64 4.68 8.75
N ALA A 76 -0.83 5.87 9.32
CA ALA A 76 -1.65 6.04 10.52
C ALA A 76 -3.12 5.68 10.28
N ALA A 77 -3.71 6.18 9.18
CA ALA A 77 -5.07 5.87 8.76
C ALA A 77 -5.29 4.36 8.53
N LEU A 78 -4.37 3.72 7.81
CA LEU A 78 -4.44 2.28 7.55
C LEU A 78 -4.30 1.47 8.82
N ARG A 79 -3.45 1.90 9.76
CA ARG A 79 -3.29 1.24 11.06
C ARG A 79 -4.53 1.34 11.93
N THR A 80 -5.25 2.46 11.91
CA THR A 80 -6.49 2.60 12.69
C THR A 80 -7.63 1.79 12.09
N HIS A 81 -7.67 1.64 10.76
CA HIS A 81 -8.74 0.92 10.07
C HIS A 81 -8.52 -0.60 10.01
N LEU A 82 -7.29 -1.05 9.71
CA LEU A 82 -6.95 -2.45 9.45
C LEU A 82 -5.96 -3.04 10.49
N GLY A 83 -5.52 -2.27 11.47
CA GLY A 83 -4.56 -2.72 12.48
C GLY A 83 -3.16 -2.96 11.91
N THR A 84 -2.53 -4.06 12.31
CA THR A 84 -1.17 -4.43 11.88
C THR A 84 -1.06 -4.71 10.39
N HIS A 85 -2.15 -5.18 9.77
CA HIS A 85 -2.20 -5.46 8.34
C HIS A 85 -2.08 -4.17 7.51
N GLY A 86 -2.76 -3.10 7.91
CA GLY A 86 -2.68 -1.80 7.24
C GLY A 86 -1.28 -1.15 7.32
N ALA A 87 -0.46 -1.51 8.31
CA ALA A 87 0.94 -1.07 8.37
C ALA A 87 1.84 -1.78 7.35
N ALA A 88 1.47 -3.00 6.96
CA ALA A 88 2.23 -3.82 6.02
C ALA A 88 1.81 -3.60 4.55
N THR A 89 0.71 -2.88 4.31
CA THR A 89 0.24 -2.53 2.97
C THR A 89 1.32 -1.78 2.18
N ALA A 90 1.60 -2.26 0.97
CA ALA A 90 2.58 -1.65 0.06
C ALA A 90 2.00 -0.39 -0.60
N VAL A 91 2.13 0.75 0.07
CA VAL A 91 1.67 2.06 -0.42
C VAL A 91 2.84 2.83 -1.02
N ASP A 92 2.76 3.15 -2.31
CA ASP A 92 3.78 3.96 -2.98
C ASP A 92 3.20 5.29 -3.47
N ILE A 93 3.92 6.37 -3.15
CA ILE A 93 3.54 7.73 -3.51
C ILE A 93 4.18 8.06 -4.86
N LEU A 94 3.34 8.40 -5.84
CA LEU A 94 3.78 8.71 -7.20
C LEU A 94 4.08 10.20 -7.38
N LYS A 95 3.20 11.05 -6.83
CA LYS A 95 3.31 12.50 -6.98
C LYS A 95 2.62 13.17 -5.81
N VAL A 96 3.27 14.20 -5.27
CA VAL A 96 2.68 15.13 -4.30
C VAL A 96 2.73 16.52 -4.91
N THR A 97 1.62 17.23 -4.86
CA THR A 97 1.51 18.61 -5.32
C THR A 97 1.21 19.49 -4.11
N PRO A 98 2.27 19.98 -3.41
CA PRO A 98 2.13 20.64 -2.12
C PRO A 98 1.17 21.83 -2.13
N ARG A 99 1.17 22.61 -3.21
CA ARG A 99 0.37 23.83 -3.37
C ARG A 99 -1.13 23.57 -3.44
N THR A 100 -1.54 22.45 -4.04
CA THR A 100 -2.96 22.09 -4.19
C THR A 100 -3.42 21.05 -3.16
N GLY A 101 -2.46 20.40 -2.49
CA GLY A 101 -2.72 19.30 -1.58
C GLY A 101 -3.09 17.99 -2.28
N ASP A 102 -2.79 17.87 -3.58
CA ASP A 102 -3.09 16.67 -4.37
C ASP A 102 -1.99 15.62 -4.21
N VAL A 103 -2.39 14.37 -4.03
CA VAL A 103 -1.51 13.22 -3.84
C VAL A 103 -1.97 12.08 -4.74
N TRP A 104 -1.03 11.48 -5.45
CA TRP A 104 -1.26 10.32 -6.32
C TRP A 104 -0.54 9.13 -5.71
N VAL A 105 -1.29 8.04 -5.47
CA VAL A 105 -0.80 6.86 -4.77
C VAL A 105 -1.12 5.62 -5.58
N ARG A 106 -0.19 4.66 -5.62
CA ARG A 106 -0.47 3.29 -6.08
C ARG A 106 -0.54 2.34 -4.88
N VAL A 107 -1.45 1.39 -4.98
CA VAL A 107 -1.66 0.33 -3.99
C VAL A 107 -2.03 -0.98 -4.68
N PRO A 108 -1.73 -2.15 -4.08
CA PRO A 108 -2.20 -3.42 -4.57
C PRO A 108 -3.72 -3.38 -4.73
N ARG A 109 -4.22 -4.04 -5.78
CA ARG A 109 -5.64 -3.97 -6.14
C ARG A 109 -6.55 -4.50 -5.03
N GLU A 110 -6.11 -5.54 -4.32
CA GLU A 110 -6.78 -6.13 -3.18
C GLU A 110 -6.96 -5.16 -2.00
N ASP A 111 -6.02 -4.22 -1.83
CA ASP A 111 -6.00 -3.27 -0.71
C ASP A 111 -6.71 -1.96 -1.04
N GLY A 112 -7.02 -1.70 -2.32
CA GLY A 112 -7.54 -0.41 -2.78
C GLY A 112 -8.81 0.04 -2.05
N ALA A 113 -9.76 -0.88 -1.82
CA ALA A 113 -10.99 -0.57 -1.09
C ALA A 113 -10.73 -0.24 0.39
N GLY A 114 -9.84 -1.00 1.03
CA GLY A 114 -9.43 -0.77 2.42
C GLY A 114 -8.73 0.57 2.60
N VAL A 115 -7.92 0.99 1.62
CA VAL A 115 -7.23 2.29 1.63
C VAL A 115 -8.22 3.45 1.54
N VAL A 116 -9.20 3.37 0.63
CA VAL A 116 -10.24 4.40 0.51
C VAL A 116 -11.07 4.50 1.80
N ALA A 117 -11.48 3.36 2.37
CA ALA A 117 -12.23 3.32 3.62
C ALA A 117 -11.42 3.89 4.80
N ALA A 118 -10.14 3.52 4.89
CA ALA A 118 -9.23 4.03 5.91
C ALA A 118 -9.06 5.54 5.83
N VAL A 119 -8.81 6.10 4.64
CA VAL A 119 -8.62 7.54 4.46
C VAL A 119 -9.92 8.32 4.71
N GLY A 120 -11.07 7.79 4.30
CA GLY A 120 -12.37 8.44 4.54
C GLY A 120 -12.76 8.51 6.02
N GLY A 121 -12.35 7.51 6.82
CA GLY A 121 -12.60 7.48 8.26
C GLY A 121 -11.47 8.06 9.12
N ALA A 122 -10.29 8.28 8.55
CA ALA A 122 -9.13 8.74 9.30
C ALA A 122 -9.21 10.25 9.54
N HIS A 123 -9.63 10.60 10.75
CA HIS A 123 -9.31 11.90 11.32
C HIS A 123 -7.89 11.85 11.90
N PRO A 124 -7.05 12.90 11.73
CA PRO A 124 -5.84 13.05 12.51
C PRO A 124 -6.21 12.99 13.99
N SER A 125 -5.90 11.88 14.65
CA SER A 125 -6.19 11.68 16.07
C SER A 125 -5.29 12.63 16.87
N ASP A 126 -5.90 13.62 17.51
CA ASP A 126 -5.23 14.59 18.36
C ASP A 126 -4.56 13.87 19.56
N PRO A 127 -3.22 13.85 19.67
CA PRO A 127 -2.51 13.23 20.78
C PRO A 127 -2.53 14.17 22.00
N GLY A 128 -3.72 14.47 22.53
CA GLY A 128 -3.90 15.45 23.61
C GLY A 128 -4.88 15.06 24.71
N GLN A 129 -5.62 13.96 24.57
CA GLN A 129 -6.62 13.56 25.56
C GLN A 129 -6.04 12.63 26.62
N HIS A 130 -5.10 13.13 27.44
CA HIS A 130 -4.86 12.53 28.74
C HIS A 130 -6.18 12.57 29.53
N ARG A 131 -6.82 11.41 29.67
CA ARG A 131 -7.99 11.18 30.53
C ARG A 131 -7.62 11.42 31.99
N GLY A 132 -7.57 12.69 32.39
CA GLY A 132 -7.85 13.08 33.76
C GLY A 132 -9.33 12.88 34.00
N SER A 133 -9.71 11.71 34.52
CA SER A 133 -11.06 11.40 34.98
C SER A 133 -11.48 12.39 36.06
N ALA A 134 -12.08 13.52 35.65
CA ALA A 134 -12.73 14.45 36.57
C ALA A 134 -13.95 13.74 37.17
N ALA A 135 -13.76 13.18 38.36
CA ALA A 135 -14.82 12.66 39.20
C ALA A 135 -15.92 13.73 39.36
N ARG A 136 -17.05 13.52 38.68
CA ARG A 136 -18.26 14.30 38.87
C ARG A 136 -18.72 14.10 40.32
N ARG A 137 -18.30 15.01 41.21
CA ARG A 137 -18.85 15.10 42.56
C ARG A 137 -20.32 15.51 42.43
N HIS A 138 -21.18 14.54 42.65
CA HIS A 138 -22.62 14.70 42.81
C HIS A 138 -22.86 15.68 43.97
N ARG A 139 -23.37 16.89 43.67
CA ARG A 139 -23.88 17.80 44.71
C ARG A 139 -25.35 17.45 44.97
N PRO A 140 -25.75 17.01 46.17
CA PRO A 140 -27.16 16.94 46.52
C PRO A 140 -27.69 18.37 46.73
N ARG A 141 -28.79 18.70 46.04
CA ARG A 141 -29.60 19.89 46.28
C ARG A 141 -30.25 19.77 47.66
N ALA A 142 -29.91 20.66 48.58
CA ALA A 142 -30.63 20.78 49.84
C ALA A 142 -32.03 21.37 49.59
N ILE A 143 -33.07 20.60 49.92
CA ILE A 143 -34.46 21.06 50.03
C ILE A 143 -34.60 21.73 51.39
N ARG A 144 -34.82 23.05 51.42
CA ARG A 144 -35.18 23.76 52.65
C ARG A 144 -36.70 23.99 52.67
N LYS A 145 -37.34 23.41 53.69
CA LYS A 145 -38.78 23.40 53.94
C LYS A 145 -39.38 24.82 54.00
N ARG A 146 -40.53 24.97 53.36
CA ARG A 146 -41.51 26.06 53.55
C ARG A 146 -41.94 26.09 55.02
N GLY A 147 -41.67 27.20 55.71
CA GLY A 147 -42.24 27.50 57.01
C GLY A 147 -43.69 27.96 56.84
N GLN A 148 -44.61 27.18 57.40
CA GLN A 148 -45.96 27.59 57.75
C GLN A 148 -45.90 28.31 59.10
N ARG A 149 -46.37 29.55 59.15
CA ARG A 149 -47.13 30.15 60.25
C ARG A 149 -47.61 31.54 59.86
#